data_AF-A0A9D6KLV8-F1
#
_entry.id   AF-A0A9D6KLV8-F1
#
_cell.length_a   1.000
_cell.length_b   1.000
_cell.length_c   1.000
_cell.angle_alpha   90.00
_cell.angle_beta   90.00
_cell.angle_gamma   90.00
#
_symmetry.space_group_name_H-M   'P 1'
#
loop_
_entity.id
_entity.type
_entity.pdbx_description
1 polymer ?
#
loop_
_entity_poly.entity_id
_entity_poly.type
_entity_poly.pdbx_seq_one_letter_code
_entity_poly.pdbx_strand_id
1 'polypeptide(L)'
;MIELEPGNALDITLKEDTHGRDRVVVTLQAHGCELNLTPHQARVLATELIMAVNRAEVRGNLKHSQNMVRSTPPTEQKRSLFSQAFAK
;
A
#
# COMPACT_ATOMS: atom_id res chain seq x y z
N MET A 1 -7.57 -16.55 9.64
CA MET A 1 -8.23 -15.42 10.33
C MET A 1 -7.33 -14.19 10.27
N ILE A 2 -7.84 -13.09 9.72
CA ILE A 2 -7.17 -11.78 9.69
C ILE A 2 -7.87 -10.91 10.73
N GLU A 3 -7.14 -10.41 11.72
CA GLU A 3 -7.67 -9.47 12.71
C GLU A 3 -7.82 -8.07 12.10
N LEU A 4 -8.96 -7.46 12.35
CA LEU A 4 -9.31 -6.10 11.96
C LEU A 4 -9.51 -5.25 13.23
N GLU A 5 -9.32 -3.94 13.10
CA GLU A 5 -9.58 -2.93 14.14
C GLU A 5 -10.94 -3.15 14.85
N PRO A 6 -11.01 -2.81 16.15
CA PRO A 6 -10.83 -3.76 17.24
C PRO A 6 -12.00 -4.75 17.36
N GLY A 7 -11.68 -6.04 17.28
CA GLY A 7 -12.57 -7.17 17.60
C GLY A 7 -13.23 -7.84 16.40
N ASN A 8 -12.98 -7.34 15.19
CA ASN A 8 -13.51 -7.92 13.98
C ASN A 8 -12.47 -8.86 13.37
N ALA A 9 -12.89 -10.06 12.98
CA ALA A 9 -12.03 -11.00 12.28
C ALA A 9 -12.61 -11.34 10.91
N LEU A 10 -11.74 -11.37 9.89
CA LEU A 10 -12.04 -11.91 8.58
C LEU A 10 -11.58 -13.37 8.55
N ASP A 11 -12.49 -14.28 8.30
CA ASP A 11 -12.18 -15.69 8.10
C ASP A 11 -12.35 -16.08 6.63
N ILE A 12 -11.48 -16.98 6.15
CA ILE A 12 -11.49 -17.45 4.77
C ILE A 12 -11.46 -18.97 4.80
N THR A 13 -12.48 -19.60 4.24
CA THR A 13 -12.62 -21.06 4.21
C THR A 13 -12.92 -21.56 2.80
N LEU A 14 -12.49 -22.78 2.52
CA LEU A 14 -12.89 -23.51 1.32
C LEU A 14 -14.07 -24.41 1.70
N LYS A 15 -15.19 -24.28 0.99
CA LYS A 15 -16.39 -25.12 1.16
C LYS A 15 -16.81 -25.66 -0.19
N GLU A 16 -17.67 -26.67 -0.16
CA GLU A 16 -18.30 -27.25 -1.35
C GLU A 16 -19.74 -26.75 -1.45
N ASP A 17 -20.19 -26.35 -2.64
CA ASP A 17 -21.59 -25.99 -2.88
C ASP A 17 -22.50 -27.22 -3.05
N THR A 18 -23.81 -27.02 -3.15
CA THR A 18 -24.80 -28.11 -3.29
C THR A 18 -24.63 -28.95 -4.56
N HIS A 19 -23.78 -28.51 -5.50
CA HIS A 19 -23.50 -29.20 -6.76
C HIS A 19 -22.09 -29.81 -6.77
N GLY A 20 -21.41 -29.82 -5.63
CA GLY A 20 -20.09 -30.40 -5.48
C GLY A 20 -18.93 -29.50 -5.95
N ARG A 21 -19.16 -28.19 -6.08
CA ARG A 21 -18.14 -27.26 -6.58
C ARG A 21 -17.52 -26.46 -5.45
N ASP A 22 -16.21 -26.30 -5.52
CA ASP A 22 -15.44 -25.46 -4.61
C ASP A 22 -15.95 -24.01 -4.59
N ARG A 23 -16.07 -23.47 -3.38
CA ARG A 23 -16.39 -22.09 -3.05
C ARG A 23 -15.42 -21.56 -2.01
N VAL A 24 -14.88 -20.38 -2.26
CA VAL A 24 -14.11 -19.65 -1.27
C VAL A 24 -15.06 -18.75 -0.52
N VAL A 25 -15.20 -18.98 0.78
CA VAL A 25 -16.11 -18.26 1.65
C VAL A 25 -15.31 -17.29 2.50
N VAL A 26 -15.63 -16.01 2.41
CA VAL A 26 -15.01 -14.94 3.21
C VAL A 26 -16.06 -14.39 4.17
N THR A 27 -15.84 -14.55 5.47
CA THR A 27 -16.80 -14.17 6.50
C THR A 27 -16.23 -13.06 7.39
N LEU A 28 -16.98 -11.98 7.56
CA LEU A 28 -16.69 -10.92 8.53
C LEU A 28 -17.46 -11.22 9.83
N GLN A 29 -16.75 -11.70 10.85
CA GLN A 29 -17.35 -12.29 12.05
C GLN A 29 -18.30 -11.35 12.80
N ALA A 30 -18.01 -10.05 12.86
CA ALA A 30 -18.79 -9.10 13.65
C ALA A 30 -20.15 -8.71 13.07
N HIS A 31 -20.39 -8.99 11.79
CA HIS A 31 -21.61 -8.55 11.09
C HIS A 31 -22.34 -9.69 10.39
N GLY A 32 -21.87 -10.94 10.51
CA GLY A 32 -22.44 -12.08 9.79
C GLY A 32 -22.45 -11.90 8.27
N CYS A 33 -21.60 -11.01 7.75
CA CYS A 33 -21.50 -10.75 6.32
C CYS A 33 -20.61 -11.83 5.70
N GLU A 34 -21.15 -12.51 4.70
CA GLU A 34 -20.47 -13.62 4.03
C GLU A 34 -20.43 -13.38 2.52
N LEU A 35 -19.23 -13.52 1.95
CA LEU A 35 -19.03 -13.54 0.51
C LEU A 35 -18.74 -14.98 0.07
N ASN A 36 -19.65 -15.54 -0.73
CA ASN A 36 -19.49 -16.84 -1.35
C ASN A 36 -18.95 -16.67 -2.78
N LEU A 37 -17.66 -16.95 -2.98
CA LEU A 37 -16.96 -16.69 -4.24
C LEU A 37 -16.66 -18.00 -4.97
N THR A 38 -16.74 -17.98 -6.29
CA THR A 38 -16.05 -18.99 -7.11
C THR A 38 -14.53 -18.87 -6.94
N PRO A 39 -13.75 -19.93 -7.21
CA PRO A 39 -12.29 -19.86 -7.19
C PRO A 39 -11.73 -18.76 -8.11
N HIS A 40 -12.38 -18.52 -9.26
CA HIS A 40 -11.99 -17.46 -10.18
C HIS A 40 -12.22 -16.06 -9.57
N GLN A 41 -13.40 -15.80 -9.00
CA GLN A 41 -13.69 -14.52 -8.35
C GLN A 41 -12.77 -14.25 -7.15
N ALA A 42 -12.51 -15.27 -6.33
CA ALA A 42 -11.58 -15.17 -5.21
C ALA A 42 -10.16 -14.81 -5.69
N ARG A 43 -9.70 -15.40 -6.80
CA ARG A 43 -8.42 -15.05 -7.42
C ARG A 43 -8.39 -13.60 -7.90
N VAL A 44 -9.42 -13.12 -8.58
CA VAL A 44 -9.52 -11.72 -9.03
C VAL A 44 -9.48 -10.78 -7.81
N LEU A 45 -10.25 -11.08 -6.77
CA LEU A 45 -10.25 -10.30 -5.53
C LEU A 45 -8.86 -10.26 -4.88
N ALA A 46 -8.17 -11.40 -4.79
CA ALA A 46 -6.81 -11.47 -4.23
C ALA A 46 -5.83 -10.61 -5.04
N THR A 47 -5.90 -10.65 -6.37
CA THR A 47 -5.06 -9.81 -7.24
C THR A 47 -5.32 -8.33 -7.00
N GLU A 48 -6.58 -7.91 -6.91
CA GLU A 48 -6.94 -6.50 -6.65
C GLU A 48 -6.44 -6.03 -5.27
N LEU A 49 -6.51 -6.89 -4.26
CA LEU A 49 -5.97 -6.60 -2.93
C LEU A 49 -4.45 -6.39 -2.98
N ILE A 50 -3.71 -7.29 -3.63
CA ILE A 50 -2.25 -7.16 -3.82
C ILE A 50 -1.93 -5.85 -4.57
N MET A 51 -2.67 -5.55 -5.64
CA MET A 51 -2.48 -4.32 -6.41
C MET A 51 -2.78 -3.06 -5.58
N ALA A 52 -3.79 -3.09 -4.71
CA ALA A 52 -4.09 -1.98 -3.81
C ALA A 52 -2.96 -1.75 -2.79
N VAL A 53 -2.43 -2.83 -2.22
CA VAL A 53 -1.28 -2.80 -1.30
C VAL A 53 -0.06 -2.19 -1.99
N ASN A 54 0.33 -2.72 -3.16
CA ASN A 54 1.47 -2.20 -3.93
C ASN A 54 1.32 -0.69 -4.24
N ARG A 55 0.11 -0.24 -4.61
CA ARG A 55 -0.17 1.18 -4.86
C ARG A 55 -0.02 2.03 -3.59
N ALA A 56 -0.48 1.53 -2.44
CA ALA A 56 -0.38 2.24 -1.17
C ALA A 56 1.08 2.40 -0.72
N GLU A 57 1.89 1.35 -0.87
CA GLU A 57 3.32 1.36 -0.54
C GLU A 57 4.11 2.30 -1.44
N VAL A 58 3.90 2.23 -2.77
CA VAL A 58 4.53 3.17 -3.72
C VAL A 58 4.20 4.61 -3.36
N ARG A 59 2.92 4.91 -3.06
CA ARG A 59 2.52 6.25 -2.63
C ARG A 59 3.21 6.68 -1.33
N GLY A 60 3.38 5.76 -0.38
CA GLY A 60 4.15 6.01 0.84
C GLY A 60 5.60 6.37 0.53
N ASN A 61 6.28 5.56 -0.28
CA ASN A 61 7.68 5.76 -0.66
C ASN A 61 7.90 7.09 -1.42
N LEU A 62 6.98 7.44 -2.32
CA LEU A 62 7.04 8.71 -3.05
C LEU A 62 6.86 9.92 -2.13
N LYS A 63 5.96 9.87 -1.15
CA LYS A 63 5.81 10.95 -0.15
C LYS A 63 7.07 11.14 0.69
N HIS A 64 7.73 10.06 1.09
CA HIS A 64 9.01 10.15 1.82
C HIS A 64 10.14 10.69 0.92
N SER A 65 10.14 10.34 -0.38
CA SER A 65 11.12 10.82 -1.36
C SER A 65 11.01 12.31 -1.68
N GLN A 66 9.80 12.91 -1.66
CA GLN A 66 9.63 14.35 -1.89
C GLN A 66 10.32 15.25 -0.85
N ASN A 67 10.63 14.74 0.35
CA ASN A 67 11.39 15.47 1.36
C ASN A 67 12.92 15.44 1.13
N MET A 68 13.43 14.61 0.22
CA MET A 68 14.87 14.56 -0.11
C MET A 68 15.28 15.58 -1.19
N VAL A 69 14.32 16.20 -1.89
CA VAL A 69 14.59 17.24 -2.91
C VAL A 69 14.46 18.66 -2.34
N ARG A 70 13.95 18.82 -1.11
CA ARG A 70 13.72 20.13 -0.47
C ARG A 70 14.71 20.50 0.64
N SER A 71 15.73 19.69 0.86
CA SER A 71 16.85 19.98 1.76
C SER A 71 18.11 20.37 0.99
N THR A 72 18.01 21.41 0.16
CA THR A 72 19.14 22.32 -0.08
C THR A 72 18.80 23.67 0.56
N PRO A 73 19.46 24.07 1.67
CA PRO A 73 19.32 25.43 2.14
C PRO A 73 19.92 26.40 1.11
N PRO A 74 19.33 27.58 0.89
CA PRO A 74 19.95 28.63 0.09
C PRO A 74 21.07 29.24 0.93
N THR A 75 22.31 28.79 0.74
CA THR A 75 23.46 29.60 1.17
C THR A 75 23.69 30.69 0.14
N GLU A 76 22.89 31.76 0.24
CA GLU A 76 23.37 33.09 -0.12
C GLU A 76 24.56 33.48 0.79
N GLN A 77 25.41 34.35 0.27
CA GLN A 77 26.45 35.12 0.97
C GLN A 77 27.79 34.42 1.27
N LYS A 78 28.62 34.30 0.22
CA LYS A 78 30.03 34.70 0.31
C LYS A 78 30.27 35.91 -0.60
N ARG A 79 29.81 37.08 -0.12
CA ARG A 79 30.43 38.35 -0.49
C ARG A 79 31.84 38.36 0.09
N SER A 80 32.78 38.91 -0.69
CA SER A 80 34.15 39.24 -0.33
C SER A 80 35.15 38.07 -0.37
N LEU A 81 36.32 38.35 -0.97
CA LEU A 81 37.56 37.57 -1.01
C LEU A 81 37.95 36.87 -2.32
N PHE A 82 37.69 37.46 -3.49
CA PHE A 82 38.58 37.27 -4.65
C PHE A 82 38.77 38.59 -5.40
N SER A 83 39.25 39.60 -4.66
CA SER A 83 40.06 40.66 -5.25
C SER A 83 41.50 40.16 -5.29
N GLN A 84 42.15 40.30 -6.45
CA GLN A 84 43.58 40.12 -6.76
C GLN A 84 43.93 38.90 -7.63
N ALA A 85 44.88 39.17 -8.54
CA ALA A 85 45.37 38.41 -9.68
C ALA A 85 44.35 38.41 -10.85
N PHE A 86 44.51 39.20 -11.92
CA PHE A 86 45.72 39.42 -12.71
C PHE A 86 45.75 40.84 -13.28
N ALA A 87 46.82 41.57 -12.98
CA ALA A 87 47.31 42.67 -13.79
C ALA A 87 48.75 42.34 -14.17
N LYS A 88 48.97 42.07 -15.46
CA LYS A 88 50.16 42.43 -16.24
C LYS A 88 49.95 42.05 -17.69
#